data_AF-A0A0S7WES5-F1
#
_entry.id   AF-A0A0S7WES5-F1
#
_cell.length_a   1.000
_cell.length_b   1.000
_cell.length_c   1.000
_cell.angle_alpha   90.00
_cell.angle_beta   90.00
_cell.angle_gamma   90.00
#
_symmetry.space_group_name_H-M   'P 1'
#
loop_
_entity.id
_entity.type
_entity.pdbx_description
1 polymer ?
#
loop_
_entity_poly.entity_id
_entity_poly.type
_entity_poly.pdbx_seq_one_letter_code
_entity_poly.pdbx_strand_id
1 'polypeptide(L)'
;MKSKFTILFLLVLLISFQADLTFSQTWSWTKVDTMFNRTGVYPSWKSAPAFTDFDRDGDYDLAIGCGNGTIQYYENIGDSSHYEWRQNTLLSLLPI
;
A
#
# COMPACT_ATOMS: atom_id res chain seq x y z
N MET A 1 45.96 23.69 -35.84
CA MET A 1 45.64 22.24 -35.89
C MET A 1 45.65 21.55 -34.52
N LYS A 2 46.49 21.96 -33.55
CA LYS A 2 46.58 21.32 -32.22
C LYS A 2 45.33 21.50 -31.34
N SER A 3 44.68 22.67 -31.34
CA SER A 3 43.55 22.98 -30.45
C SER A 3 42.25 22.21 -30.77
N LYS A 4 41.94 22.00 -32.06
CA LYS A 4 40.73 21.27 -32.48
C LYS A 4 40.77 19.79 -32.09
N PHE A 5 41.97 19.19 -32.10
CA PHE A 5 42.18 17.80 -31.69
C PHE A 5 42.06 17.62 -30.17
N THR A 6 42.52 18.60 -29.39
CA THR A 6 42.38 18.60 -27.93
C THR A 6 40.92 18.72 -27.50
N ILE A 7 40.12 19.55 -28.17
CA ILE A 7 38.69 19.72 -27.86
C ILE A 7 37.92 18.43 -28.18
N LEU A 8 38.18 17.80 -29.33
CA LEU A 8 37.54 16.54 -29.69
C LEU A 8 37.92 15.41 -28.72
N PHE A 9 39.19 15.36 -28.30
CA PHE A 9 39.68 14.41 -27.32
C PHE A 9 39.01 14.59 -25.95
N LEU A 10 38.85 15.83 -25.49
CA LEU A 10 38.14 16.14 -24.23
C LEU A 10 36.65 15.81 -24.31
N LEU A 11 35.99 16.03 -25.45
CA LEU A 11 34.60 15.66 -25.66
C LEU A 11 34.40 14.14 -25.65
N VAL A 12 35.29 13.38 -26.28
CA VAL A 12 35.27 11.91 -26.23
C VAL A 12 35.50 11.43 -24.79
N LEU A 13 36.43 12.03 -24.05
CA LEU A 13 36.66 11.70 -22.63
C LEU A 13 35.41 11.99 -21.76
N LEU A 14 34.72 13.10 -22.01
CA LEU A 14 33.53 13.53 -21.27
C LEU A 14 32.34 12.59 -21.53
N ILE A 15 32.15 12.15 -22.78
CA ILE A 15 31.11 11.17 -23.16
C ILE A 15 31.43 9.79 -22.59
N SER A 16 32.71 9.41 -22.54
CA SER A 16 33.18 8.14 -21.96
C SER A 16 32.99 8.08 -20.44
N PHE A 17 33.02 9.22 -19.75
CA PHE A 17 32.82 9.33 -18.30
C PHE A 17 31.34 9.27 -17.88
N GLN A 18 30.41 9.48 -18.80
CA GLN A 18 28.96 9.49 -18.52
C GLN A 18 28.29 8.11 -18.71
N ALA A 19 29.02 7.11 -19.24
CA ALA A 19 28.45 5.81 -19.58
C ALA A 19 28.20 4.88 -18.37
N ASP A 20 28.74 5.19 -17.20
CA ASP A 20 28.60 4.36 -15.99
C ASP A 20 27.48 4.84 -15.04
N LEU A 21 26.45 5.50 -15.57
CA LEU A 21 25.18 5.64 -14.84
C LEU A 21 24.39 4.32 -14.95
N THR A 22 24.97 3.27 -14.40
CA THR A 22 24.32 1.96 -14.30
C THR A 22 23.06 2.13 -13.45
N PHE A 23 21.89 1.98 -14.07
CA PHE A 23 20.64 1.75 -13.38
C PHE A 23 20.74 0.40 -12.67
N SER A 24 21.26 0.40 -11.44
CA SER A 24 21.08 -0.71 -10.53
C SER A 24 19.66 -0.62 -9.96
N GLN A 25 18.66 -0.92 -10.79
CA GLN A 25 17.33 -1.28 -10.27
C GLN A 25 17.41 -2.71 -9.72
N THR A 26 18.05 -2.85 -8.57
CA THR A 26 17.85 -4.04 -7.74
C THR A 26 16.44 -3.95 -7.18
N TRP A 27 15.61 -4.96 -7.44
CA TRP A 27 14.30 -5.08 -6.81
C TRP A 27 14.49 -5.17 -5.29
N SER A 28 14.36 -4.04 -4.61
CA SER A 28 14.37 -3.95 -3.17
C SER A 28 12.96 -4.23 -2.69
N TRP A 29 12.70 -5.49 -2.32
CA TRP A 29 11.49 -5.83 -1.60
C TRP A 29 11.57 -5.26 -0.19
N THR A 30 10.78 -4.24 0.10
CA THR A 30 10.60 -3.73 1.46
C THR A 30 9.42 -4.46 2.10
N LYS A 31 9.67 -5.19 3.19
CA LYS A 31 8.59 -5.75 4.01
C LYS A 31 7.91 -4.60 4.74
N VAL A 32 6.68 -4.28 4.34
CA VAL A 32 5.88 -3.25 4.99
C VAL A 32 4.94 -3.93 5.97
N ASP A 33 5.46 -4.21 7.18
CA ASP A 33 4.68 -4.83 8.27
C ASP A 33 3.78 -3.84 8.99
N THR A 34 3.91 -2.54 8.73
CA THR A 34 3.11 -1.50 9.40
C THR A 34 1.62 -1.65 9.11
N MET A 35 1.25 -2.20 7.97
CA MET A 35 -0.15 -2.55 7.65
C MET A 35 -0.67 -3.79 8.38
N PHE A 36 0.23 -4.61 8.95
CA PHE A 36 -0.10 -5.72 9.85
C PHE A 36 0.22 -5.40 11.33
N ASN A 37 0.78 -4.21 11.62
CA ASN A 37 0.84 -3.68 12.98
C ASN A 37 -0.59 -3.52 13.49
N ARG A 38 -0.83 -3.59 14.80
CA ARG A 38 -2.17 -3.60 15.40
C ARG A 38 -3.04 -2.42 14.91
N THR A 39 -3.74 -2.58 13.80
CA THR A 39 -4.79 -1.68 13.29
C THR A 39 -6.06 -1.80 14.14
N GLY A 40 -6.03 -2.61 15.21
CA GLY A 40 -7.20 -2.97 16.02
C GLY A 40 -8.00 -4.14 15.45
N VAL A 41 -7.71 -4.58 14.21
CA VAL A 41 -8.38 -5.71 13.56
C VAL A 41 -7.68 -7.01 13.92
N TYR A 42 -8.27 -7.79 14.82
CA TYR A 42 -7.71 -9.09 15.17
C TYR A 42 -8.14 -10.14 14.13
N PRO A 43 -7.19 -10.79 13.42
CA PRO A 43 -7.53 -11.92 12.56
C PRO A 43 -8.10 -13.04 13.44
N SER A 44 -9.38 -13.36 13.23
CA SER A 44 -10.03 -14.49 13.89
C SER A 44 -9.71 -15.80 13.18
N TRP A 45 -9.88 -16.92 13.88
CA TRP A 45 -9.82 -18.25 13.27
C TRP A 45 -10.84 -18.32 12.13
N LYS A 46 -10.43 -18.76 10.93
CA LYS A 46 -11.28 -18.81 9.72
C LYS A 46 -11.94 -17.46 9.38
N SER A 47 -11.14 -16.38 9.30
CA SER A 47 -11.66 -15.09 8.86
C SER A 47 -12.16 -15.12 7.41
N ALA A 48 -13.29 -14.46 7.16
CA ALA A 48 -13.89 -14.28 5.84
C ALA A 48 -14.22 -12.79 5.61
N PRO A 49 -13.27 -11.99 5.09
CA PRO A 49 -13.49 -10.56 4.84
C PRO A 49 -14.31 -10.31 3.57
N ALA A 50 -15.14 -9.27 3.59
CA ALA A 50 -15.88 -8.76 2.43
C ALA A 50 -15.94 -7.23 2.48
N PHE A 51 -15.81 -6.60 1.30
CA PHE A 51 -16.01 -5.18 1.11
C PHE A 51 -17.35 -4.91 0.41
N THR A 52 -18.13 -3.98 0.96
CA THR A 52 -19.37 -3.49 0.35
C THR A 52 -19.73 -2.16 0.99
N ASP A 53 -20.47 -1.35 0.24
CA ASP A 53 -21.03 -0.09 0.70
C ASP A 53 -22.31 -0.39 1.52
N PHE A 54 -22.22 -0.47 2.85
CA PHE A 54 -23.35 -0.90 3.69
C PHE A 54 -24.30 0.26 4.01
N ASP A 55 -23.80 1.49 4.07
CA ASP A 55 -24.59 2.68 4.43
C ASP A 55 -25.01 3.54 3.23
N ARG A 56 -24.50 3.24 2.03
CA ARG A 56 -24.82 3.82 0.73
C ARG A 56 -24.26 5.22 0.53
N ASP A 57 -23.09 5.50 1.08
CA ASP A 57 -22.43 6.79 0.91
C ASP A 57 -21.47 6.84 -0.30
N GLY A 58 -21.27 5.69 -0.97
CA GLY A 58 -20.46 5.58 -2.18
C GLY A 58 -19.01 5.21 -1.93
N ASP A 59 -18.66 4.81 -0.70
CA ASP A 59 -17.38 4.20 -0.39
C ASP A 59 -17.53 2.76 0.14
N TYR A 60 -16.40 2.07 0.36
CA TYR A 60 -16.43 0.65 0.76
C TYR A 60 -16.10 0.48 2.23
N ASP A 61 -17.03 -0.12 2.94
CA ASP A 61 -16.85 -0.63 4.29
C ASP A 61 -16.26 -2.05 4.30
N LEU A 62 -15.86 -2.51 5.49
CA LEU A 62 -15.30 -3.84 5.73
C LEU A 62 -16.11 -4.63 6.77
N ALA A 63 -16.60 -5.80 6.35
CA ALA A 63 -17.13 -6.81 7.25
C ALA A 63 -16.20 -8.03 7.30
N ILE A 64 -15.96 -8.57 8.49
CA ILE A 64 -15.12 -9.76 8.70
C ILE A 64 -15.90 -10.81 9.48
N GLY A 65 -16.30 -11.88 8.78
CA GLY A 65 -16.83 -13.08 9.42
C GLY A 65 -15.72 -13.78 10.21
N CYS A 66 -16.03 -14.20 11.43
CA CYS A 66 -15.09 -14.86 12.33
C CYS A 66 -15.54 -16.30 12.61
N GLY A 67 -14.62 -17.25 12.76
CA GLY A 67 -14.94 -18.67 12.95
C GLY A 67 -15.62 -19.02 14.28
N ASN A 68 -15.68 -18.09 15.21
CA ASN A 68 -16.51 -18.15 16.42
C ASN A 68 -17.96 -17.72 16.17
N GLY A 69 -18.35 -17.42 14.92
CA GLY A 69 -19.70 -17.00 14.55
C GLY A 69 -19.99 -15.52 14.78
N THR A 70 -18.99 -14.67 15.04
CA THR A 70 -19.21 -13.21 15.14
C THR A 70 -18.85 -12.49 13.84
N ILE A 71 -19.38 -11.27 13.66
CA ILE A 71 -18.97 -10.37 12.58
C ILE A 71 -18.30 -9.14 13.19
N GLN A 72 -17.13 -8.78 12.69
CA GLN A 72 -16.51 -7.48 12.97
C GLN A 72 -16.84 -6.53 11.81
N TYR A 73 -17.33 -5.33 12.12
CA TYR A 73 -17.68 -4.32 11.14
C TYR A 73 -16.82 -3.06 11.32
N TYR A 74 -16.27 -2.57 10.22
CA TYR A 74 -15.50 -1.35 10.12
C TYR A 74 -16.11 -0.49 9.02
N GLU A 75 -16.66 0.65 9.42
CA GLU A 75 -17.18 1.67 8.52
C GLU A 75 -16.01 2.52 8.02
N ASN A 76 -15.99 2.82 6.73
CA ASN A 76 -15.13 3.87 6.21
C ASN A 76 -15.91 5.18 6.28
N ILE A 77 -15.59 6.04 7.25
CA ILE A 77 -16.24 7.34 7.44
C ILE A 77 -15.56 8.46 6.65
N GLY A 78 -14.64 8.09 5.77
CA GLY A 78 -13.89 9.00 4.90
C GLY A 78 -14.58 9.19 3.56
N ASP A 79 -13.82 9.04 2.48
CA ASP A 79 -14.37 8.93 1.13
C ASP A 79 -13.54 7.96 0.29
N SER A 80 -13.96 7.73 -0.96
CA SER A 80 -13.28 6.84 -1.92
C SER A 80 -11.79 7.15 -2.18
N SER A 81 -11.33 8.37 -1.85
CA SER A 81 -9.96 8.87 -2.04
C SER A 81 -9.18 9.06 -0.74
N HIS A 82 -9.86 9.13 0.41
CA HIS A 82 -9.26 9.29 1.73
C HIS A 82 -9.97 8.41 2.77
N TYR A 83 -9.34 7.30 3.13
CA TYR A 83 -9.94 6.34 4.06
C TYR A 83 -9.79 6.77 5.52
N GLU A 84 -10.90 6.75 6.27
CA GLU A 84 -10.92 6.92 7.72
C GLU A 84 -11.77 5.80 8.34
N TRP A 85 -11.18 4.95 9.18
CA TRP A 85 -11.86 3.73 9.64
C TRP A 85 -12.43 3.88 11.05
N ARG A 86 -13.71 3.53 11.21
CA ARG A 86 -14.39 3.44 12.50
C ARG A 86 -14.92 2.03 12.74
N GLN A 87 -14.43 1.37 13.80
CA GLN A 87 -15.00 0.08 14.21
C GLN A 87 -16.36 0.29 14.88
N ASN A 88 -17.40 -0.38 14.36
CA ASN A 88 -18.69 -0.39 15.00
C ASN A 88 -18.81 -1.62 15.93
N THR A 89 -18.82 -1.36 17.23
CA THR A 89 -18.88 -2.41 18.25
C THR A 89 -20.31 -2.93 18.48
N LEU A 90 -21.34 -2.24 18.01
CA LEU A 90 -22.74 -2.66 18.22
C LEU A 90 -23.11 -3.91 17.39
N LEU A 91 -22.49 -4.10 16.23
CA LEU A 91 -22.63 -5.31 15.41
C LEU A 91 -21.82 -6.50 15.95
N SER A 92 -20.78 -6.25 16.76
CA SER A 92 -19.90 -7.30 17.30
C SER A 92 -20.53 -8.13 18.42
N LEU A 93 -21.72 -7.72 18.90
CA LEU A 93 -22.46 -8.37 20.00
C LEU A 93 -23.72 -9.12 19.54
N LEU A 94 -24.02 -9.12 18.24
CA LEU A 94 -25.16 -9.87 17.72
C LEU A 94 -24.78 -11.35 17.55
N PRO A 95 -25.36 -12.29 18.33
CA PRO A 95 -25.28 -13.69 17.98
C PRO A 95 -26.03 -13.91 16.66
N ILE A 96 -25.45 -14.72 15.76
CA ILE A 96 -26.12 -15.20 14.55
C ILE A 96 -27.20 -16.22 14.93
#